data_AF-K5X2Y0-F1
#
_entry.id   AF-K5X2Y0-F1
#
_cell.length_a   1.000
_cell.length_b   1.000
_cell.length_c   1.000
_cell.angle_alpha   90.00
_cell.angle_beta   90.00
_cell.angle_gamma   90.00
#
_symmetry.space_group_name_H-M   'P 1'
#
loop_
_entity.id
_entity.type
_entity.pdbx_description
1 polymer ?
#
loop_
_entity_poly.entity_id
_entity_poly.type
_entity_poly.pdbx_seq_one_letter_code
_entity_poly.pdbx_strand_id
1 'polypeptide(L)'
;MASLKIATLVIRTVAKPIASRIKTQAKEHDRFRTFCVDLAQLLHRSEIQLRTNILGEPTRHVRPLSESRAIENGANFLAEGFLFTVAASLIISETWRSSRSQSKRRDTVDDQLQDLNDQVIELTGKVNTLDQKWGDEIQSVRNRNDELTR
;
A
#
# COMPACT_ATOMS: atom_id res chain seq x y z
N MET A 1 7.44 -18.86 -4.76
CA MET A 1 8.90 -19.15 -4.68
C MET A 1 9.71 -18.49 -5.80
N ALA A 2 9.23 -18.45 -7.06
CA ALA A 2 9.98 -17.84 -8.17
C ALA A 2 10.09 -16.30 -8.07
N SER A 3 9.00 -15.60 -7.72
CA SER A 3 8.98 -14.13 -7.59
C SER A 3 9.97 -13.59 -6.55
N LEU A 4 10.04 -14.21 -5.36
CA LEU A 4 10.98 -13.84 -4.31
C LEU A 4 12.44 -14.08 -4.73
N LYS A 5 12.72 -15.17 -5.45
CA LYS A 5 14.07 -15.46 -5.99
C LYS A 5 14.48 -14.46 -7.06
N ILE A 6 13.57 -14.05 -7.94
CA ILE A 6 13.83 -13.04 -8.97
C ILE A 6 14.05 -11.67 -8.33
N ALA A 7 13.21 -11.27 -7.37
CA ALA A 7 13.36 -9.99 -6.68
C ALA A 7 14.71 -9.89 -5.94
N THR A 8 15.10 -10.92 -5.20
CA THR A 8 16.41 -10.96 -4.51
C THR A 8 17.59 -10.97 -5.47
N LEU A 9 17.46 -11.64 -6.62
CA LEU A 9 18.48 -11.56 -7.68
C LEU A 9 18.60 -10.13 -8.21
N VAL A 10 17.50 -9.50 -8.63
CA VAL A 10 17.50 -8.13 -9.18
C VAL A 10 18.12 -7.13 -8.21
N ILE A 11 17.75 -7.19 -6.93
CA ILE A 11 18.34 -6.35 -5.88
C ILE A 11 19.86 -6.55 -5.85
N ARG A 12 20.34 -7.80 -5.84
CA ARG A 12 21.77 -8.10 -5.77
C ARG A 12 22.53 -7.70 -7.04
N THR A 13 21.90 -7.81 -8.20
CA THR A 13 22.47 -7.46 -9.50
C THR A 13 22.59 -5.96 -9.69
N VAL A 14 21.70 -5.16 -9.09
CA VAL A 14 21.74 -3.69 -9.20
C VAL A 14 22.49 -3.03 -8.04
N ALA A 15 22.37 -3.56 -6.81
CA ALA A 15 23.05 -3.00 -5.64
C ALA A 15 24.59 -3.03 -5.77
N LYS A 16 25.14 -4.16 -6.23
CA LYS A 16 26.59 -4.33 -6.40
C LYS A 16 27.25 -3.35 -7.38
N PRO A 17 26.77 -3.20 -8.63
CA PRO A 17 27.38 -2.25 -9.56
C PRO A 17 27.20 -0.80 -9.09
N ILE A 18 26.06 -0.45 -8.49
CA ILE A 18 25.86 0.90 -7.94
C ILE A 18 26.85 1.18 -6.81
N ALA A 19 26.98 0.29 -5.84
CA ALA A 19 27.97 0.43 -4.76
C ALA A 19 29.40 0.52 -5.32
N SER A 20 29.74 -0.28 -6.34
CA SER A 20 31.05 -0.23 -6.99
C SER A 20 31.30 1.12 -7.68
N ARG A 21 30.28 1.69 -8.33
CA ARG A 21 30.38 3.01 -8.99
C ARG A 21 30.56 4.13 -7.97
N ILE A 22 29.82 4.08 -6.86
CA ILE A 22 29.95 5.02 -5.75
C ILE A 22 31.33 4.94 -5.12
N LYS A 23 31.89 3.74 -4.93
CA LYS A 23 33.26 3.55 -4.43
C LYS A 23 34.30 4.14 -5.38
N THR A 24 34.15 3.98 -6.69
CA THR A 24 35.06 4.60 -7.67
C THR A 24 34.98 6.13 -7.62
N GLN A 25 33.75 6.68 -7.58
CA GLN A 25 33.54 8.13 -7.46
C GLN A 25 34.12 8.71 -6.16
N ALA A 26 34.06 7.97 -5.06
CA ALA A 26 34.67 8.39 -3.79
C ALA A 26 36.21 8.40 -3.81
N LYS A 27 36.83 7.71 -4.78
CA LYS A 27 38.28 7.78 -5.00
C LYS A 27 38.67 8.92 -5.95
N GLU A 28 37.80 9.26 -6.89
CA GLU A 28 38.03 10.31 -7.89
C GLU A 28 37.70 11.71 -7.35
N HIS A 29 36.79 11.82 -6.38
CA HIS A 29 36.33 13.10 -5.85
C HIS A 29 36.41 13.18 -4.32
N ASP A 30 37.29 14.05 -3.81
CA ASP A 30 37.48 14.26 -2.37
C ASP A 30 36.22 14.79 -1.67
N ARG A 31 35.45 15.69 -2.29
CA ARG A 31 34.18 16.17 -1.72
C ARG A 31 33.18 15.04 -1.52
N PHE A 32 33.11 14.14 -2.50
CA PHE A 32 32.21 13.00 -2.45
C PHE A 32 32.71 11.95 -1.44
N ARG A 33 34.04 11.80 -1.31
CA ARG A 33 34.67 10.99 -0.26
C ARG A 33 34.25 11.44 1.12
N THR A 34 34.40 12.74 1.42
CA THR A 34 34.01 13.32 2.71
C THR A 34 32.51 13.13 2.97
N PHE A 35 31.65 13.35 1.97
CA PHE A 35 30.22 13.10 2.09
C PHE A 35 29.90 11.64 2.46
N CYS A 36 30.52 10.66 1.80
CA CYS A 36 30.32 9.24 2.13
C CYS A 36 30.80 8.91 3.56
N VAL A 37 31.91 9.50 3.99
CA VAL A 37 32.45 9.32 5.35
C VAL A 37 31.52 9.94 6.39
N ASP A 38 31.04 11.16 6.15
CA ASP A 38 30.12 11.87 7.04
C ASP A 38 28.80 11.11 7.18
N LEU A 39 28.29 10.59 6.06
CA LEU A 39 27.06 9.79 6.05
C LEU A 39 27.24 8.47 6.80
N ALA A 40 28.36 7.78 6.62
CA ALA A 40 28.68 6.57 7.38
C ALA A 40 28.83 6.84 8.88
N GLN A 41 29.45 7.96 9.25
CA GLN A 41 29.60 8.37 10.65
C GLN A 41 28.28 8.79 11.28
N LEU A 42 27.43 9.51 10.54
CA LEU A 42 26.10 9.90 10.97
C LEU A 42 25.26 8.66 11.26
N LEU A 43 25.22 7.70 10.33
CA LEU A 43 24.48 6.45 10.52
C LEU A 43 24.99 5.68 11.73
N HIS A 44 26.31 5.59 11.90
CA HIS A 44 26.89 4.89 13.04
C HIS A 44 26.53 5.56 14.37
N ARG A 45 26.58 6.90 14.42
CA ARG A 45 26.15 7.68 15.59
C ARG A 45 24.66 7.51 15.87
N SER A 46 23.82 7.56 14.84
CA SER A 46 22.39 7.33 14.95
C SER A 46 22.09 5.94 15.46
N GLU A 47 22.76 4.90 14.96
CA GLU A 47 22.60 3.52 15.44
C GLU A 47 22.91 3.41 16.93
N ILE A 48 24.02 3.99 17.37
CA ILE A 48 24.45 3.95 18.78
C ILE A 48 23.48 4.74 19.65
N GLN A 49 23.05 5.92 19.21
CA GLN A 49 22.05 6.71 19.93
C GLN A 49 20.72 5.97 20.04
N LEU A 50 20.29 5.27 18.99
CA LEU A 50 19.07 4.47 19.00
C LEU A 50 19.19 3.29 19.96
N ARG A 51 20.31 2.56 19.94
CA ARG A 51 20.58 1.44 20.86
C ARG A 51 20.64 1.90 22.31
N THR A 52 21.33 3.00 22.60
CA THR A 52 21.39 3.55 23.94
C THR A 52 20.03 4.04 24.42
N ASN A 53 19.23 4.70 23.55
CA ASN A 53 17.92 5.21 23.94
C ASN A 53 16.85 4.12 24.11
N ILE A 54 16.88 3.06 23.29
CA ILE A 54 15.89 1.98 23.32
C ILE A 54 16.28 0.86 24.29
N LEU A 55 17.56 0.47 24.31
CA LEU A 55 18.04 -0.70 25.06
C LEU A 55 18.73 -0.32 26.39
N GLY A 56 18.99 0.98 26.63
CA GLY A 56 19.64 1.45 27.86
C GLY A 56 21.12 1.06 27.97
N GLU A 57 21.76 0.61 26.89
CA GLU A 57 23.17 0.23 26.91
C GLU A 57 24.09 1.44 27.17
N PRO A 58 25.10 1.32 28.07
CA PRO A 58 26.02 2.40 28.37
C PRO A 58 26.81 2.81 27.12
N THR A 59 26.97 4.12 26.92
CA THR A 59 27.67 4.69 25.76
C THR A 59 29.12 4.24 25.73
N ARG A 60 29.43 3.22 24.91
CA ARG A 60 30.80 2.74 24.71
C ARG A 60 31.56 3.73 23.83
N HIS A 61 32.80 4.05 24.19
CA HIS A 61 33.65 4.94 23.40
C HIS A 61 33.85 4.41 21.97
N VAL A 62 33.28 5.13 21.00
CA VAL A 62 33.22 4.72 19.60
C VAL A 62 34.44 5.27 18.88
N ARG A 63 35.34 4.39 18.45
CA ARG A 63 36.45 4.79 17.58
C ARG A 63 35.89 5.14 16.21
N PRO A 64 36.21 6.30 15.62
CA PRO A 64 35.80 6.60 14.25
C PRO A 64 36.33 5.49 13.32
N LEU A 65 35.47 5.01 12.41
CA LEU A 65 35.86 4.00 11.43
C LEU A 65 37.05 4.51 10.61
N SER A 66 37.95 3.60 10.22
CA SER A 66 38.99 3.93 9.24
C SER A 66 38.33 4.46 7.96
N GLU A 67 38.93 5.46 7.35
CA GLU A 67 38.36 6.16 6.19
C GLU A 67 37.94 5.20 5.07
N SER A 68 38.74 4.17 4.81
CA SER A 68 38.43 3.09 3.87
C SER A 68 37.14 2.33 4.18
N ARG A 69 36.89 2.00 5.45
CA ARG A 69 35.67 1.30 5.90
C ARG A 69 34.47 2.23 5.90
N ALA A 70 34.67 3.50 6.25
CA ALA A 70 33.61 4.50 6.20
C ALA A 70 33.12 4.71 4.76
N ILE A 71 34.03 4.82 3.79
CA ILE A 71 33.68 4.90 2.36
C ILE A 71 32.93 3.64 1.91
N GLU A 72 33.38 2.45 2.32
CA GLU A 72 32.71 1.21 1.95
C GLU A 72 31.28 1.10 2.50
N ASN A 73 31.10 1.40 3.79
CA ASN A 73 29.79 1.36 4.43
C ASN A 73 28.86 2.44 3.89
N GLY A 74 29.36 3.66 3.70
CA GLY A 74 28.61 4.76 3.08
C GLY A 74 28.18 4.43 1.66
N ALA A 75 29.06 3.82 0.86
CA ALA A 75 28.73 3.43 -0.52
C ALA A 75 27.68 2.32 -0.59
N ASN A 76 27.76 1.31 0.28
CA ASN A 76 26.75 0.25 0.35
C ASN A 76 25.39 0.82 0.78
N PHE A 77 25.37 1.69 1.80
CA PHE A 77 24.14 2.32 2.26
C PHE A 77 23.50 3.22 1.18
N LEU A 78 24.28 4.03 0.48
CA LEU A 78 23.78 4.86 -0.61
C LEU A 78 23.18 4.02 -1.75
N ALA A 79 23.80 2.89 -2.08
CA ALA A 79 23.30 1.98 -3.10
C ALA A 79 21.97 1.32 -2.70
N GLU A 80 21.86 0.86 -1.45
CA GLU A 80 20.62 0.30 -0.91
C GLU A 80 19.53 1.36 -0.79
N GLY A 81 19.86 2.53 -0.25
CA GLY A 81 18.96 3.68 -0.13
C GLY A 81 18.39 4.10 -1.48
N PHE A 82 19.22 4.18 -2.52
CA PHE A 82 18.76 4.47 -3.88
C PHE A 82 17.71 3.47 -4.37
N LEU A 83 17.93 2.17 -4.17
CA LEU A 83 16.96 1.15 -4.54
C LEU A 83 15.64 1.27 -3.77
N PHE A 84 15.71 1.53 -2.47
CA PHE A 84 14.52 1.76 -1.65
C PHE A 84 13.76 3.00 -2.08
N THR A 85 14.45 4.10 -2.41
CA THR A 85 13.81 5.33 -2.90
C THR A 85 13.10 5.11 -4.23
N VAL A 86 13.73 4.39 -5.17
CA VAL A 86 13.10 4.03 -6.45
C VAL A 86 11.87 3.16 -6.23
N ALA A 87 11.98 2.11 -5.40
CA ALA A 87 10.86 1.23 -5.07
C ALA A 87 9.70 1.98 -4.38
N ALA A 88 10.00 2.79 -3.37
CA ALA A 88 9.01 3.61 -2.67
C ALA A 88 8.33 4.59 -3.62
N SER A 89 9.11 5.24 -4.49
CA SER A 89 8.59 6.19 -5.48
C SER A 89 7.64 5.51 -6.48
N LEU A 90 7.95 4.29 -6.93
CA LEU A 90 7.06 3.50 -7.78
C LEU A 90 5.76 3.14 -7.05
N ILE A 91 5.85 2.66 -5.80
CA ILE A 91 4.68 2.30 -4.99
C ILE A 91 3.79 3.52 -4.74
N ILE A 92 4.36 4.66 -4.36
CA ILE A 92 3.63 5.90 -4.12
C ILE A 92 2.95 6.38 -5.40
N SER A 93 3.67 6.36 -6.53
CA SER A 93 3.13 6.76 -7.84
C SER A 93 1.95 5.88 -8.26
N GLU A 94 2.07 4.57 -8.08
CA GLU A 94 0.97 3.64 -8.37
C GLU A 94 -0.20 3.83 -7.42
N THR A 95 0.06 4.01 -6.13
CA THR A 95 -0.99 4.23 -5.11
C THR A 95 -1.77 5.50 -5.42
N TRP A 96 -1.08 6.59 -5.79
CA TRP A 96 -1.73 7.84 -6.17
C TRP A 96 -2.57 7.69 -7.44
N ARG A 97 -2.05 6.99 -8.46
CA ARG A 97 -2.78 6.68 -9.69
C ARG A 97 -3.99 5.77 -9.44
N SER A 98 -3.83 4.75 -8.62
CA SER A 98 -4.85 3.73 -8.30
C SER A 98 -6.00 4.30 -7.48
N SER A 99 -5.71 5.20 -6.53
CA SER A 99 -6.70 5.88 -5.71
C SER A 99 -7.75 6.63 -6.54
N ARG A 100 -7.34 7.24 -7.66
CA ARG A 100 -8.26 7.95 -8.57
C ARG A 100 -9.18 7.02 -9.38
N SER A 101 -8.78 5.77 -9.58
CA SER A 101 -9.58 4.73 -10.26
C SER A 101 -10.58 4.07 -9.29
N GLN A 102 -10.18 3.87 -8.04
CA GLN A 102 -11.00 3.25 -6.99
C GLN A 102 -12.22 4.09 -6.60
N SER A 103 -12.11 5.42 -6.56
CA SER A 103 -13.27 6.30 -6.25
C SER A 103 -14.40 6.10 -7.26
N LYS A 104 -14.09 6.12 -8.56
CA LYS A 104 -15.10 5.91 -9.62
C LYS A 104 -15.78 4.55 -9.52
N ARG A 105 -15.02 3.51 -9.16
CA ARG A 105 -15.59 2.17 -8.97
C ARG A 105 -16.52 2.09 -7.76
N ARG A 106 -16.23 2.84 -6.68
CA ARG A 106 -17.11 2.92 -5.52
C ARG A 106 -18.40 3.66 -5.87
N ASP A 107 -18.29 4.81 -6.53
CA ASP A 107 -19.45 5.61 -6.95
C ASP A 107 -20.39 4.76 -7.83
N THR A 108 -19.86 4.05 -8.84
CA THR A 108 -20.66 3.16 -9.69
C THR A 108 -21.30 1.99 -8.94
N VAL A 109 -20.63 1.44 -7.92
CA VAL A 109 -21.21 0.34 -7.12
C VAL A 109 -22.32 0.87 -6.23
N ASP A 110 -22.16 2.06 -5.65
CA ASP A 110 -23.20 2.71 -4.85
C ASP A 110 -24.43 3.05 -5.71
N ASP A 111 -24.23 3.55 -6.94
CA ASP A 111 -25.31 3.79 -7.90
C ASP A 111 -26.08 2.49 -8.23
N GLN A 112 -25.36 1.39 -8.45
CA GLN A 112 -25.96 0.07 -8.73
C GLN A 112 -26.74 -0.49 -7.53
N LEU A 113 -26.24 -0.28 -6.32
CA LEU A 113 -26.93 -0.68 -5.09
C LEU A 113 -28.22 0.11 -4.89
N GLN A 114 -28.20 1.41 -5.21
CA GLN A 114 -29.37 2.26 -5.10
C GLN A 114 -30.46 1.84 -6.10
N ASP A 115 -30.09 1.65 -7.37
CA ASP A 115 -31.03 1.20 -8.40
C ASP A 115 -31.64 -0.18 -8.07
N LEU A 116 -30.83 -1.11 -7.57
CA LEU A 116 -31.32 -2.43 -7.17
C LEU A 116 -32.30 -2.35 -5.99
N ASN A 117 -32.06 -1.43 -5.05
CA ASN A 117 -32.97 -1.21 -3.91
C ASN A 117 -34.30 -0.61 -4.38
N ASP A 118 -34.24 0.37 -5.30
CA ASP A 118 -35.43 0.98 -5.89
C ASP A 118 -36.27 -0.06 -6.65
N GLN A 119 -35.63 -0.94 -7.42
CA GLN A 119 -36.29 -2.06 -8.08
C GLN A 119 -36.94 -3.02 -7.08
N VAL A 120 -36.28 -3.34 -5.96
CA VAL A 120 -36.85 -4.19 -4.90
C VAL A 120 -38.09 -3.52 -4.29
N ILE A 121 -38.02 -2.22 -3.99
CA ILE A 121 -39.16 -1.46 -3.45
C ILE A 121 -40.33 -1.47 -4.44
N GLU A 122 -40.07 -1.22 -5.73
CA GLU A 122 -41.09 -1.26 -6.77
C GLU A 122 -41.72 -2.64 -6.88
N LEU A 123 -40.91 -3.70 -6.87
CA LEU A 123 -41.38 -5.08 -6.95
C LEU A 123 -42.23 -5.46 -5.73
N THR A 124 -41.79 -5.09 -4.52
CA THR A 124 -42.57 -5.26 -3.29
C THR A 124 -43.90 -4.51 -3.37
N GLY A 125 -43.90 -3.29 -3.92
CA GLY A 125 -45.13 -2.53 -4.19
C GLY A 125 -46.08 -3.28 -5.12
N LYS A 126 -45.59 -3.77 -6.26
CA LYS A 126 -46.38 -4.57 -7.20
C LYS A 126 -46.95 -5.83 -6.56
N VAL A 127 -46.15 -6.55 -5.77
CA VAL A 127 -46.60 -7.74 -5.02
C VAL A 127 -47.73 -7.38 -4.06
N ASN A 128 -47.59 -6.33 -3.25
CA ASN A 128 -48.66 -5.90 -2.34
C ASN A 128 -49.95 -5.50 -3.07
N THR A 129 -49.85 -4.84 -4.22
CA THR A 129 -51.06 -4.48 -4.99
C THR A 129 -51.76 -5.68 -5.60
N LEU A 130 -51.00 -6.71 -6.01
CA LEU A 130 -51.57 -7.97 -6.51
C LEU A 130 -52.24 -8.74 -5.37
N ASP A 131 -51.60 -8.79 -4.20
CA ASP A 131 -52.15 -9.42 -3.00
C ASP A 131 -53.48 -8.76 -2.59
N GLN A 132 -53.56 -7.42 -2.58
CA GLN A 132 -54.81 -6.70 -2.34
C GLN A 132 -55.90 -7.03 -3.37
N LYS A 133 -55.57 -7.01 -4.67
CA LYS A 133 -56.53 -7.35 -5.72
C LYS A 133 -57.07 -8.76 -5.58
N TRP A 134 -56.20 -9.73 -5.28
CA TRP A 134 -56.59 -11.13 -5.08
C TRP A 134 -57.48 -11.28 -3.84
N GLY A 135 -57.16 -10.58 -2.75
CA GLY A 135 -57.99 -10.53 -1.55
C GLY A 135 -59.39 -9.97 -1.83
N ASP A 136 -59.48 -8.84 -2.53
CA ASP A 136 -60.75 -8.21 -2.91
C ASP A 136 -61.59 -9.12 -3.83
N GLU A 137 -60.95 -9.78 -4.80
CA GLU A 137 -61.63 -10.69 -5.72
C GLU A 137 -62.18 -11.91 -4.98
N ILE A 138 -61.41 -12.55 -4.09
CA ILE A 138 -61.86 -13.66 -3.25
C ILE A 138 -63.04 -13.24 -2.36
N GLN A 139 -62.96 -12.05 -1.75
CA GLN A 139 -64.03 -11.52 -0.91
C GLN A 139 -65.31 -11.29 -1.73
N SER A 140 -65.18 -10.76 -2.95
CA SER A 140 -66.31 -10.53 -3.85
C SER A 140 -66.98 -11.85 -4.29
N VAL A 141 -66.18 -12.88 -4.59
CA VAL A 141 -66.69 -14.21 -4.96
C VAL A 141 -67.39 -14.86 -3.77
N ARG A 142 -66.83 -14.73 -2.56
CA ARG A 142 -67.45 -15.23 -1.33
C ARG A 142 -68.79 -14.56 -1.06
N ASN A 143 -68.87 -13.23 -1.14
CA ASN A 143 -70.11 -12.49 -0.96
C ASN A 143 -71.19 -12.90 -1.99
N ARG A 144 -70.80 -13.06 -3.25
CA ARG A 144 -71.70 -13.52 -4.32
C ARG A 144 -72.22 -14.94 -4.09
N ASN A 145 -71.38 -15.84 -3.57
CA ASN A 145 -71.83 -17.19 -3.24
C ASN A 145 -72.81 -17.19 -2.05
N ASP A 146 -72.57 -16.37 -1.03
CA ASP A 146 -73.45 -16.26 0.14
C ASP A 146 -74.82 -15.62 -0.20
N GLU A 147 -74.89 -14.76 -1.21
CA GLU A 147 -76.15 -14.24 -1.76
C GLU A 147 -76.95 -15.31 -2.53
N LEU A 148 -76.29 -16.28 -3.15
CA LEU A 148 -76.94 -17.34 -3.94
C LEU A 148 -77.44 -18.51 -3.07
N THR A 149 -76.90 -18.69 -1.87
CA THR A 149 -77.29 -19.75 -0.91
C THR A 149 -78.38 -19.32 0.08
N ARG A 150 -78.85 -18.08 0.02
CA ARG A 150 -79.88 -17.52 0.91
C ARG A 150 -81.23 -17.37 0.22
#